data_AF-A0A7S0Q5Y5-F1
#
_entry.id   AF-A0A7S0Q5Y5-F1
#
_cell.length_a   1.000
_cell.length_b   1.000
_cell.length_c   1.000
_cell.angle_alpha   90.00
_cell.angle_beta   90.00
_cell.angle_gamma   90.00
#
_symmetry.space_group_name_H-M   'P 1'
#
loop_
_entity.id
_entity.type
_entity.pdbx_description
1 polymer ?
#
loop_
_entity_poly.entity_id
_entity_poly.type
_entity_poly.pdbx_seq_one_letter_code
_entity_poly.pdbx_strand_id
1 'polypeptide(L)'
;AILKPRPLWTGKQVMSLFLPKVNIRRMSNGHPDDENDELAPSDTKVIIDGGELLAGMLDKKALGTSGGSLIHVTFNEFGARGARAFIGCHQRVVNHWIINRSYSIGIGDTIADAQ
;
A
#
# COMPACT_ATOMS: atom_id res chain seq x y z
N ALA A 1 -8.70 10.26 -10.11
CA ALA A 1 -7.58 11.15 -9.75
C ALA A 1 -7.24 12.09 -10.88
N ILE A 2 -7.14 11.56 -12.10
CA ILE A 2 -6.79 12.32 -13.29
C ILE A 2 -8.04 12.39 -14.14
N LEU A 3 -8.52 13.59 -14.48
CA LEU A 3 -9.73 13.78 -15.28
C LEU A 3 -9.42 14.04 -16.76
N LYS A 4 -8.25 14.61 -17.05
CA LYS A 4 -7.77 14.93 -18.40
C LYS A 4 -6.37 14.36 -18.59
N PRO A 5 -6.00 13.89 -19.79
CA PRO A 5 -6.81 13.85 -21.02
C PRO A 5 -7.89 12.76 -21.03
N ARG A 6 -7.80 11.76 -20.15
CA ARG A 6 -8.80 10.72 -19.95
C ARG A 6 -9.03 10.49 -18.46
N PRO A 7 -10.26 10.10 -18.04
CA PRO A 7 -10.54 9.79 -16.65
C PRO A 7 -9.77 8.53 -16.23
N LEU A 8 -8.91 8.66 -15.22
CA LEU A 8 -8.12 7.56 -14.65
C LEU A 8 -8.18 7.59 -13.11
N TRP A 9 -8.16 6.39 -12.56
CA TRP A 9 -8.04 6.14 -11.12
C TRP A 9 -6.67 5.58 -10.80
N THR A 10 -6.14 5.94 -9.64
CA THR A 10 -4.88 5.39 -9.14
C THR A 10 -5.15 4.17 -8.27
N GLY A 11 -4.13 3.32 -8.09
CA GLY A 11 -4.20 2.21 -7.13
C GLY A 11 -4.50 2.70 -5.71
N LYS A 12 -3.93 3.84 -5.31
CA LYS A 12 -4.19 4.45 -4.00
C LYS A 12 -5.66 4.82 -3.79
N GLN A 13 -6.32 5.34 -4.82
CA GLN A 13 -7.76 5.63 -4.77
C GLN A 13 -8.59 4.35 -4.62
N VAL A 14 -8.25 3.28 -5.36
CA VAL A 14 -8.95 2.00 -5.25
C VAL A 14 -8.76 1.40 -3.86
N MET A 15 -7.56 1.48 -3.29
CA MET A 15 -7.29 1.03 -1.92
C MET A 15 -8.13 1.80 -0.89
N SER A 16 -8.25 3.12 -1.06
CA SER A 16 -9.01 4.00 -0.16
C SER A 16 -10.51 3.65 -0.07
N LEU A 17 -11.07 2.95 -1.07
CA LEU A 17 -12.49 2.55 -1.06
C LEU A 17 -12.84 1.54 0.04
N PHE A 18 -11.85 0.77 0.52
CA PHE A 18 -12.09 -0.29 1.50
C PHE A 18 -11.15 -0.21 2.71
N LEU A 19 -10.33 0.84 2.79
CA LEU A 19 -9.56 1.11 3.99
C LEU A 19 -10.50 1.47 5.15
N PRO A 20 -10.25 0.95 6.36
CA PRO A 20 -10.95 1.40 7.55
C PRO A 20 -10.58 2.86 7.83
N LYS A 21 -11.44 3.60 8.54
CA LYS A 21 -11.25 5.01 8.87
C LYS A 21 -10.20 5.20 9.97
N VAL A 22 -8.96 4.84 9.65
CA VAL A 22 -7.78 4.93 10.53
C VAL A 22 -6.83 6.02 10.04
N ASN A 23 -5.95 6.48 10.94
CA ASN A 23 -4.88 7.41 10.63
C ASN A 23 -3.53 6.72 10.84
N ILE A 24 -2.68 6.69 9.81
CA ILE A 24 -1.36 6.03 9.86
C ILE A 24 -0.32 6.88 9.14
N ARG A 25 0.82 7.09 9.80
CA ARG A 25 2.03 7.67 9.20
C ARG A 25 3.20 6.71 9.41
N ARG A 26 3.78 6.20 8.32
CA ARG A 26 4.91 5.23 8.39
C ARG A 26 5.85 5.37 7.21
N MET A 27 7.04 4.79 7.34
CA MET A 27 7.97 4.61 6.24
C MET A 27 7.89 3.19 5.68
N SER A 28 7.86 3.08 4.36
CA SER A 28 7.98 1.84 3.59
C SER A 28 9.39 1.26 3.68
N ASN A 29 9.57 0.05 3.19
CA ASN A 29 10.87 -0.59 3.13
C ASN A 29 11.75 0.09 2.07
N GLY A 30 13.01 0.36 2.42
CA GLY A 30 13.94 1.07 1.52
C GLY A 30 13.73 2.59 1.46
N HIS A 31 13.06 3.20 2.44
CA HIS A 31 13.05 4.67 2.58
C HIS A 31 14.50 5.18 2.76
N PRO A 32 14.98 6.12 1.91
CA PRO A 32 16.32 6.71 2.04
C PRO A 32 16.48 7.47 3.36
N ASP A 33 17.63 7.33 4.01
CA ASP A 33 17.90 7.97 5.30
C ASP A 33 18.02 9.51 5.21
N ASP A 34 18.34 10.04 4.02
CA ASP A 34 18.50 11.45 3.73
C ASP A 34 17.18 12.16 3.36
N GLU A 35 16.12 11.39 3.07
CA GLU A 35 14.82 11.90 2.60
C GLU A 35 13.87 12.18 3.76
N ASN A 36 13.87 13.41 4.29
CA ASN A 36 13.07 13.76 5.47
C ASN A 36 11.72 14.43 5.16
N ASP A 37 11.44 14.72 3.89
CA ASP A 37 10.23 15.41 3.46
C ASP A 37 8.95 14.66 3.84
N GLU A 38 7.87 15.39 4.12
CA GLU A 38 6.55 14.78 4.33
C GLU A 38 5.98 14.16 3.06
N LEU A 39 6.35 14.69 1.90
CA LEU A 39 6.01 14.14 0.60
C LEU A 39 7.29 13.62 -0.05
N ALA A 40 7.70 12.42 0.36
CA ALA A 40 8.88 11.74 -0.17
C ALA A 40 8.78 11.60 -1.71
N PRO A 41 9.67 12.22 -2.52
CA PRO A 41 9.83 11.91 -3.94
C PRO A 41 9.83 10.41 -4.28
N SER A 42 10.36 9.57 -3.39
CA SER A 42 10.41 8.11 -3.58
C SER A 42 9.07 7.40 -3.32
N ASP A 43 8.02 8.11 -2.90
CA ASP A 43 6.72 7.56 -2.51
C ASP A 43 6.85 6.46 -1.43
N THR A 44 7.79 6.63 -0.52
CA THR A 44 8.08 5.68 0.58
C THR A 44 7.52 6.13 1.92
N LYS A 45 6.93 7.32 2.03
CA LYS A 45 6.23 7.79 3.24
C LYS A 45 4.74 7.53 3.11
N VAL A 46 4.26 6.50 3.82
CA VAL A 46 2.85 6.08 3.87
C VAL A 46 2.06 7.03 4.75
N ILE A 47 1.06 7.67 4.16
CA ILE A 47 0.12 8.57 4.82
C ILE A 47 -1.30 8.09 4.53
N ILE A 48 -1.96 7.60 5.58
CA ILE A 48 -3.38 7.29 5.58
C ILE A 48 -4.06 8.25 6.55
N ASP A 49 -5.08 8.97 6.10
CA ASP A 49 -5.85 9.90 6.92
C ASP A 49 -7.35 9.71 6.66
N GLY A 50 -8.13 9.51 7.72
CA GLY A 50 -9.56 9.25 7.65
C GLY A 50 -9.94 8.00 6.84
N GLY A 51 -9.01 7.06 6.63
CA GLY A 51 -9.18 5.93 5.71
C GLY A 51 -8.86 6.22 4.24
N GLU A 52 -8.27 7.36 3.91
CA GLU A 52 -7.78 7.66 2.56
C GLU A 52 -6.26 7.50 2.49
N LEU A 53 -5.76 6.72 1.52
CA LEU A 53 -4.33 6.57 1.25
C LEU A 53 -3.85 7.74 0.38
N LEU A 54 -3.28 8.75 1.02
CA LEU A 54 -2.84 10.00 0.38
C LEU A 54 -1.48 9.84 -0.29
N ALA A 55 -0.53 9.18 0.38
CA ALA A 55 0.84 9.00 -0.09
C ALA A 55 1.43 7.66 0.35
N GLY A 56 2.47 7.21 -0.36
CA GLY A 56 3.29 6.07 0.02
C GLY A 56 2.88 4.73 -0.58
N MET A 57 3.83 3.80 -0.60
CA MET A 57 3.64 2.42 -1.04
C MET A 57 3.36 1.48 0.13
N LEU A 58 2.26 0.74 0.04
CA LEU A 58 1.93 -0.29 1.02
C LEU A 58 2.77 -1.55 0.78
N ASP A 59 3.58 -1.89 1.77
CA ASP A 59 4.54 -2.99 1.72
C ASP A 59 4.40 -3.91 2.94
N LYS A 60 5.39 -4.78 3.16
CA LYS A 60 5.44 -5.66 4.34
C LYS A 60 5.45 -4.86 5.66
N LYS A 61 6.07 -3.68 5.72
CA LYS A 61 6.07 -2.86 6.94
C LYS A 61 4.69 -2.28 7.23
N ALA A 62 3.99 -1.81 6.19
CA ALA A 62 2.66 -1.22 6.31
C ALA A 62 1.56 -2.26 6.55
N LEU A 63 1.59 -3.40 5.87
CA LEU A 63 0.52 -4.42 5.89
C LEU A 63 0.84 -5.68 6.69
N GLY A 64 2.11 -5.91 7.03
CA GLY A 64 2.56 -7.15 7.66
C GLY A 64 2.30 -7.19 9.17
N THR A 65 3.05 -8.07 9.84
CA THR A 65 2.90 -8.39 11.27
C THR A 65 3.60 -7.39 12.20
N SER A 66 4.13 -6.28 11.66
CA SER A 66 4.88 -5.31 12.46
C SER A 66 3.96 -4.51 13.41
N GLY A 67 4.51 -4.09 14.55
CA GLY A 67 3.83 -3.18 15.47
C GLY A 67 3.42 -1.88 14.78
N GLY A 68 2.18 -1.44 14.95
CA GLY A 68 1.59 -0.28 14.27
C GLY A 68 1.33 -0.45 12.77
N SER A 69 1.35 -1.67 12.23
CA SER A 69 0.89 -1.93 10.86
C SER A 69 -0.61 -1.65 10.72
N LEU A 70 -1.08 -1.51 9.48
CA LEU A 70 -2.49 -1.25 9.20
C LEU A 70 -3.41 -2.32 9.76
N ILE A 71 -3.03 -3.60 9.68
CA ILE A 71 -3.81 -4.69 10.28
C ILE A 71 -3.85 -4.55 11.81
N HIS A 72 -2.73 -4.24 12.43
CA HIS A 72 -2.65 -4.07 13.88
C HIS A 72 -3.51 -2.88 14.35
N VAL A 73 -3.38 -1.72 13.72
CA VAL A 73 -4.19 -0.53 14.03
C VAL A 73 -5.68 -0.81 13.81
N THR A 74 -6.03 -1.42 12.67
CA THR A 74 -7.42 -1.80 12.37
C THR A 74 -8.01 -2.74 13.41
N PHE A 75 -7.23 -3.72 13.87
CA PHE A 75 -7.66 -4.65 14.91
C PHE A 75 -7.89 -3.93 16.24
N ASN A 76 -7.01 -2.99 16.61
CA ASN A 76 -7.13 -2.25 17.85
C ASN A 76 -8.34 -1.30 17.85
N GLU A 77 -8.63 -0.63 16.72
CA GLU A 77 -9.72 0.35 16.63
C GLU A 77 -11.08 -0.27 16.30
N PHE A 78 -11.13 -1.29 15.43
CA PHE A 78 -12.37 -1.87 14.91
C PHE A 78 -12.57 -3.34 15.30
N GLY A 79 -11.67 -3.90 16.11
CA GLY A 79 -11.74 -5.27 16.58
C GLY A 79 -11.56 -6.32 15.48
N ALA A 80 -11.78 -7.58 15.87
CA ALA A 80 -11.62 -8.73 14.97
C ALA A 80 -12.53 -8.67 13.73
N ARG A 81 -13.75 -8.13 13.85
CA ARG A 81 -14.69 -8.02 12.72
C ARG A 81 -14.21 -7.01 11.68
N GLY A 82 -13.71 -5.84 12.12
CA GLY A 82 -13.16 -4.82 11.23
C GLY A 82 -11.89 -5.30 10.53
N ALA A 83 -10.96 -5.89 11.28
CA ALA A 83 -9.73 -6.46 10.70
C ALA A 83 -10.04 -7.57 9.69
N ARG A 84 -10.97 -8.48 10.00
CA ARG A 84 -11.40 -9.54 9.07
C ARG A 84 -12.00 -8.96 7.79
N ALA A 85 -12.86 -7.94 7.90
CA ALA A 85 -13.46 -7.29 6.74
C ALA A 85 -12.38 -6.65 5.86
N PHE A 86 -11.45 -5.91 6.47
CA PHE A 86 -10.33 -5.29 5.75
C PHE A 86 -9.47 -6.33 5.03
N ILE A 87 -9.03 -7.39 5.71
CA ILE A 87 -8.21 -8.46 5.12
C ILE A 87 -8.93 -9.12 3.94
N GLY A 88 -10.21 -9.46 4.11
CA GLY A 88 -11.01 -10.09 3.05
C GLY A 88 -11.19 -9.20 1.82
N CYS A 89 -11.49 -7.91 2.01
CA CYS A 89 -11.58 -6.94 0.92
C CYS A 89 -10.23 -6.76 0.21
N HIS A 90 -9.16 -6.58 0.99
CA HIS A 90 -7.81 -6.42 0.47
C HIS A 90 -7.39 -7.60 -0.41
N GLN A 91 -7.54 -8.83 0.11
CA GLN A 91 -7.21 -10.04 -0.64
C GLN A 91 -8.01 -10.15 -1.94
N ARG A 92 -9.32 -9.89 -1.90
CA ARG A 92 -10.17 -9.99 -3.10
C ARG A 92 -9.77 -9.00 -4.18
N VAL A 93 -9.54 -7.73 -3.82
CA VAL A 93 -9.21 -6.67 -4.77
C VAL A 93 -7.80 -6.90 -5.35
N VAL A 94 -6.81 -7.15 -4.50
CA VAL A 94 -5.42 -7.33 -4.95
C VAL A 94 -5.27 -8.60 -5.78
N ASN A 95 -5.86 -9.72 -5.38
CA ASN A 95 -5.79 -10.96 -6.17
C ASN A 95 -6.43 -10.79 -7.55
N HIS A 96 -7.57 -10.09 -7.62
CA HIS A 96 -8.20 -9.80 -8.91
C HIS A 96 -7.31 -8.90 -9.78
N TRP A 97 -6.65 -7.91 -9.19
CA TRP A 97 -5.71 -7.05 -9.91
C TRP A 97 -4.50 -7.84 -10.43
N ILE A 98 -3.91 -8.73 -9.62
CA ILE A 98 -2.77 -9.57 -10.01
C ILE A 98 -3.14 -10.52 -11.14
N ILE A 99 -4.34 -11.12 -11.14
CA ILE A 99 -4.79 -11.99 -12.23
C ILE A 99 -4.81 -11.22 -13.56
N ASN A 100 -5.31 -9.98 -13.56
CA ASN A 100 -5.39 -9.17 -14.77
C ASN A 100 -4.04 -8.56 -15.19
N ARG A 101 -3.18 -8.20 -14.23
CA ARG A 101 -1.88 -7.57 -14.52
C ARG A 101 -0.78 -8.59 -14.79
N SER A 102 -0.94 -9.78 -14.21
CA SER A 102 0.06 -10.86 -14.12
C SER A 102 1.33 -10.46 -13.36
N TYR A 103 1.98 -11.45 -12.77
CA TYR A 103 3.31 -11.35 -12.18
C TYR A 103 4.04 -12.65 -12.46
N SER A 104 5.30 -12.58 -12.88
CA SER A 104 6.13 -13.74 -13.23
C SER A 104 7.59 -13.46 -12.91
N ILE A 105 8.39 -14.51 -12.86
CA ILE A 105 9.84 -14.46 -12.64
C ILE A 105 10.48 -15.38 -13.70
N GLY A 106 11.54 -14.91 -14.35
CA GLY A 106 12.29 -15.66 -15.36
C GLY A 106 13.78 -15.71 -15.06
N ILE A 107 14.52 -16.47 -15.87
CA ILE A 107 15.99 -16.54 -15.73
C ILE A 107 16.68 -15.18 -15.94
N GLY A 108 16.08 -14.32 -16.76
CA GLY A 108 16.57 -12.95 -16.98
C GLY A 108 16.67 -12.12 -15.70
N ASP A 109 15.79 -12.35 -14.71
CA ASP A 109 15.84 -11.65 -13.42
C ASP A 109 17.06 -12.04 -12.56
N THR A 110 17.80 -13.07 -12.96
CA THR A 110 18.97 -13.60 -12.26
C THR A 110 20.30 -13.32 -12.97
N ILE A 111 20.26 -12.79 -14.19
CA ILE A 111 21.47 -12.46 -14.97
C ILE A 111 21.88 -11.03 -14.63
N ALA A 112 23.04 -10.87 -13.99
CA ALA A 112 23.63 -9.57 -13.71
C ALA A 112 24.37 -9.01 -14.93
N ASP A 113 24.48 -7.68 -15.00
CA ASP A 113 25.29 -7.01 -16.01
C ASP A 113 26.76 -7.41 -15.89
N ALA A 114 27.44 -7.51 -17.03
CA ALA A 114 28.89 -7.74 -17.06
C ALA A 114 29.59 -6.53 -16.42
N GLN A 115 30.41 -6.79 -15.40
CA GLN A 115 31.29 -5.79 -14.79
C GLN A 115 32.34 -5.27 -15.77
#